data_AF-A0A7H4M5W3-F1
#
_entry.id   AF-A0A7H4M5W3-F1
#
_cell.length_a   1.000
_cell.length_b   1.000
_cell.length_c   1.000
_cell.angle_alpha   90.00
_cell.angle_beta   90.00
_cell.angle_gamma   90.00
#
_symmetry.space_group_name_H-M   'P 1'
#
loop_
_entity.id
_entity.type
_entity.pdbx_description
1 polymer ?
#
loop_
_entity_poly.entity_id
_entity_poly.type
_entity_poly.pdbx_seq_one_letter_code
_entity_poly.pdbx_strand_id
1 'polypeptide(L)'
;MKTTTDKVNVTFTSANVDSNDASLMVNTKESNYGGATGVGVRIMDAGYNTVTLGSAVPVVFTDTNPTQNLDFHARMESKGKNATEGDVYAQANYVLAYK
;
A
#
# COMPACT_ATOMS: atom_id res chain seq x y z
N MET A 1 -25.79 16.38 20.07
CA MET A 1 -24.55 16.32 19.28
C MET A 1 -24.37 14.90 18.82
N LYS A 2 -24.32 14.65 17.50
CA LYS A 2 -24.09 13.31 16.97
C LYS A 2 -22.57 13.17 16.79
N THR A 3 -21.93 12.37 17.63
CA THR A 3 -20.53 11.97 17.45
C THR A 3 -20.52 10.77 16.52
N THR A 4 -20.42 10.99 15.22
CA THR A 4 -20.33 9.93 14.22
C THR A 4 -18.86 9.67 13.93
N THR A 5 -18.33 8.55 14.44
CA THR A 5 -16.98 8.05 14.14
C THR A 5 -17.14 6.84 13.22
N ASP A 6 -17.55 7.08 11.99
CA ASP A 6 -17.68 6.00 11.02
C ASP A 6 -16.27 5.68 10.53
N LYS A 7 -15.76 4.55 11.01
CA LYS A 7 -14.39 4.07 10.77
C LYS A 7 -14.43 3.14 9.57
N VAL A 8 -13.91 3.56 8.43
CA VAL A 8 -13.63 2.62 7.35
C VAL A 8 -12.32 1.91 7.67
N ASN A 9 -12.32 0.59 7.54
CA ASN A 9 -11.09 -0.19 7.55
C ASN A 9 -10.67 -0.44 6.09
N VAL A 10 -9.50 0.06 5.72
CA VAL A 10 -8.89 -0.17 4.40
C VAL A 10 -7.91 -1.33 4.52
N THR A 11 -8.05 -2.35 3.67
CA THR A 11 -7.11 -3.47 3.62
C THR A 11 -6.52 -3.59 2.23
N PHE A 12 -5.21 -3.43 2.11
CA PHE A 12 -4.47 -3.66 0.87
C PHE A 12 -4.01 -5.11 0.80
N THR A 13 -4.15 -5.77 -0.35
CA THR A 13 -3.66 -7.12 -0.60
C THR A 13 -2.93 -7.16 -1.93
N SER A 14 -1.97 -8.07 -2.06
CA SER A 14 -1.30 -8.35 -3.33
C SER A 14 -1.05 -9.85 -3.44
N ALA A 15 -1.05 -10.36 -4.66
CA ALA A 15 -0.60 -11.73 -4.94
C ALA A 15 0.94 -11.85 -4.89
N ASN A 16 1.65 -10.73 -5.00
CA ASN A 16 3.10 -10.68 -5.19
C ASN A 16 3.75 -9.92 -4.02
N VAL A 17 3.89 -10.59 -2.89
CA VAL A 17 4.46 -10.03 -1.65
C VAL A 17 5.85 -10.61 -1.41
N ASP A 18 6.77 -9.78 -0.93
CA ASP A 18 8.11 -10.21 -0.52
C ASP A 18 8.01 -11.25 0.60
N SER A 19 8.67 -12.39 0.43
CA SER A 19 8.58 -13.52 1.37
C SER A 19 9.16 -13.22 2.75
N ASN A 20 10.02 -12.20 2.86
CA ASN A 20 10.67 -11.78 4.10
C ASN A 20 10.06 -10.48 4.67
N ASP A 21 9.06 -9.91 4.00
CA ASP A 21 8.40 -8.67 4.41
C ASP A 21 7.00 -8.54 3.83
N ALA A 22 6.01 -8.82 4.68
CA ALA A 22 4.60 -8.75 4.34
C ALA A 22 4.08 -7.33 4.00
N SER A 23 4.94 -6.31 4.05
CA SER A 23 4.59 -4.93 3.72
C SER A 23 5.24 -4.41 2.43
N LEU A 24 6.01 -5.25 1.72
CA LEU A 24 6.64 -4.92 0.44
C LEU A 24 6.07 -5.79 -0.69
N MET A 25 5.58 -5.16 -1.75
CA MET A 25 5.22 -5.86 -2.98
C MET A 25 6.46 -6.03 -3.86
N VAL A 26 6.62 -7.21 -4.46
CA VAL A 26 7.74 -7.48 -5.38
C VAL A 26 7.47 -6.87 -6.76
N ASN A 27 8.53 -6.48 -7.45
CA ASN A 27 8.44 -6.07 -8.84
C ASN A 27 8.19 -7.30 -9.73
N THR A 28 6.99 -7.42 -10.28
CA THR A 28 6.64 -8.54 -11.18
C THR A 28 7.28 -8.44 -12.57
N LYS A 29 7.96 -7.32 -12.88
CA LYS A 29 8.77 -7.18 -14.10
C LYS A 29 10.21 -7.62 -13.94
N GLU A 30 10.68 -7.96 -12.73
CA GLU A 30 12.09 -8.23 -12.45
C GLU A 30 12.72 -9.31 -13.35
N SER A 31 11.96 -10.32 -13.78
CA SER A 31 12.43 -11.37 -14.70
C SER A 31 12.20 -11.08 -16.18
N ASN A 32 11.67 -9.90 -16.54
CA ASN A 32 11.43 -9.50 -17.92
C ASN A 32 12.58 -8.63 -18.45
N TYR A 33 12.77 -8.64 -19.76
CA TYR A 33 13.70 -7.70 -20.41
C TYR A 33 13.31 -6.25 -20.09
N GLY A 34 14.28 -5.48 -19.59
CA GLY A 34 14.07 -4.09 -19.16
C GLY A 34 13.44 -3.93 -17.78
N GLY A 35 13.24 -5.01 -17.01
CA GLY A 35 12.76 -4.94 -15.63
C GLY A 35 13.84 -4.56 -14.64
N ALA A 36 13.51 -3.69 -13.68
CA ALA A 36 14.41 -3.40 -12.57
C ALA A 36 14.49 -4.58 -11.60
N THR A 37 15.68 -4.84 -11.08
CA THR A 37 15.95 -5.88 -10.07
C THR A 37 16.19 -5.26 -8.70
N GLY A 38 15.93 -6.01 -7.62
CA GLY A 38 16.26 -5.57 -6.26
C GLY A 38 15.45 -4.37 -5.75
N VAL A 39 14.27 -4.11 -6.31
CA VAL A 39 13.37 -3.02 -5.93
C VAL A 39 11.92 -3.50 -5.89
N GLY A 40 11.18 -3.10 -4.86
CA GLY A 40 9.75 -3.36 -4.70
C GLY A 40 8.96 -2.08 -4.45
N VAL A 41 7.65 -2.22 -4.19
CA VAL A 41 6.75 -1.09 -3.91
C VAL A 41 6.05 -1.29 -2.57
N ARG A 42 6.08 -0.26 -1.72
CA ARG A 42 5.47 -0.23 -0.40
C ARG A 42 4.32 0.77 -0.36
N ILE A 43 3.22 0.38 0.26
CA ILE A 43 2.10 1.29 0.58
C ILE A 43 2.29 1.82 2.00
N MET A 44 1.99 3.11 2.18
CA MET A 44 2.02 3.78 3.48
C MET A 44 0.70 4.51 3.72
N ASP A 45 0.33 4.66 4.99
CA ASP A 45 -0.83 5.47 5.38
C ASP A 45 -0.57 6.97 5.18
N ALA A 46 -1.58 7.80 5.44
CA ALA A 46 -1.47 9.26 5.31
C ALA A 46 -0.29 9.88 6.07
N GLY A 47 0.12 9.26 7.19
CA GLY A 47 1.24 9.67 8.03
C GLY A 47 2.60 9.08 7.62
N TYR A 48 2.69 8.45 6.45
CA TYR A 48 3.87 7.74 5.96
C TYR A 48 4.28 6.51 6.80
N ASN A 49 3.38 5.97 7.62
CA ASN A 49 3.65 4.71 8.31
C ASN A 49 3.45 3.54 7.36
N THR A 50 4.28 2.51 7.50
CA THR A 50 4.22 1.31 6.66
C THR A 50 2.93 0.53 6.88
N VAL A 51 2.23 0.22 5.78
CA VAL A 51 1.05 -0.65 5.80
C VAL A 51 1.48 -2.10 5.58
N THR A 52 1.07 -2.98 6.49
CA THR A 52 1.20 -4.44 6.29
C THR A 52 0.08 -4.93 5.38
N LEU A 53 0.41 -5.64 4.30
CA LEU A 53 -0.58 -6.17 3.38
C LEU A 53 -1.41 -7.26 4.08
N GLY A 54 -2.72 -7.26 3.86
CA GLY A 54 -3.69 -8.12 4.53
C GLY A 54 -4.16 -7.58 5.90
N SER A 55 -3.52 -6.54 6.44
CA SER A 55 -3.93 -5.91 7.70
C SER A 55 -4.83 -4.71 7.45
N ALA A 56 -5.86 -4.57 8.29
CA ALA A 56 -6.78 -3.45 8.24
C ALA A 56 -6.14 -2.17 8.80
N VAL A 57 -6.20 -1.08 8.02
CA VAL A 57 -5.83 0.27 8.43
C VAL A 57 -7.11 1.06 8.71
N PRO A 58 -7.36 1.49 9.95
CA PRO A 58 -8.53 2.30 10.27
C PRO A 58 -8.33 3.74 9.77
N VAL A 59 -9.33 4.25 9.06
CA VAL A 59 -9.42 5.66 8.66
C VAL A 59 -10.66 6.27 9.30
N VAL A 60 -10.48 7.41 9.95
CA VAL A 60 -11.56 8.14 10.62
C VAL A 60 -12.10 9.19 9.67
N PHE A 61 -13.39 9.14 9.41
CA PHE A 61 -14.09 10.16 8.65
C PHE A 61 -14.74 11.19 9.56
N THR A 62 -14.78 12.43 9.10
CA THR A 62 -15.50 13.52 9.78
C THR A 62 -16.83 13.74 9.08
N ASP A 63 -17.95 13.68 9.80
CA ASP A 63 -19.32 13.74 9.24
C ASP A 63 -19.72 15.10 8.62
N THR A 64 -18.79 16.04 8.53
CA THR A 64 -19.03 17.41 8.03
C THR A 64 -19.13 17.51 6.51
N ASN A 65 -18.59 16.54 5.77
CA ASN A 65 -18.49 16.60 4.31
C ASN A 65 -19.17 15.41 3.63
N PRO A 66 -19.84 15.62 2.49
CA PRO A 66 -20.44 14.54 1.69
C PRO A 66 -19.38 13.64 1.01
N THR A 67 -18.10 14.01 1.07
CA THR A 67 -16.97 13.26 0.54
C THR A 67 -15.88 13.12 1.60
N GLN A 68 -15.16 12.00 1.57
CA GLN A 68 -14.03 11.71 2.47
C GLN A 68 -12.85 11.23 1.65
N ASN A 69 -11.65 11.70 1.99
CA ASN A 69 -10.42 11.28 1.31
C ASN A 69 -9.85 10.03 1.98
N LEU A 70 -9.29 9.14 1.15
CA LEU A 70 -8.46 8.02 1.56
C LEU A 70 -7.04 8.31 1.12
N ASP A 71 -6.25 8.92 2.02
CA ASP A 71 -4.90 9.34 1.71
C ASP A 71 -3.91 8.21 2.02
N PHE A 72 -3.30 7.66 0.98
CA PHE A 72 -2.24 6.65 1.04
C PHE A 72 -1.13 7.03 0.07
N HIS A 73 0.09 6.60 0.40
CA HIS A 73 1.27 6.85 -0.40
C HIS A 73 1.86 5.54 -0.91
N ALA A 74 2.55 5.59 -2.05
CA ALA A 74 3.35 4.48 -2.56
C ALA A 74 4.81 4.91 -2.68
N ARG A 75 5.74 4.01 -2.31
CA ARG A 75 7.19 4.24 -2.40
C ARG A 75 7.89 3.04 -3.02
N MET A 76 8.82 3.31 -3.93
CA MET A 76 9.79 2.31 -4.39
C MET A 76 10.89 2.10 -3.34
N GLU A 77 11.21 0.85 -3.03
CA GLU A 77 12.16 0.53 -1.98
C GLU A 77 13.12 -0.59 -2.39
N SER A 78 14.42 -0.36 -2.17
CA SER A 78 15.48 -1.35 -2.34
C SER A 78 16.19 -1.56 -1.02
N LYS A 79 15.89 -2.68 -0.34
CA LYS A 79 16.45 -2.98 0.98
C LYS A 79 17.96 -3.15 0.96
N GLY A 80 18.47 -3.83 -0.08
CA GLY A 80 19.90 -4.06 -0.27
C GLY A 80 20.65 -2.88 -0.90
N LYS A 81 19.95 -1.79 -1.26
CA LYS A 81 20.50 -0.65 -2.03
C LYS A 81 21.22 -1.11 -3.31
N ASN A 82 20.67 -2.14 -3.94
CA ASN A 82 21.23 -2.81 -5.10
C ASN A 82 20.25 -2.79 -6.27
N ALA A 83 19.33 -1.81 -6.29
CA ALA A 83 18.37 -1.67 -7.37
C ALA A 83 19.09 -1.41 -8.71
N THR A 84 18.62 -2.07 -9.76
CA THR A 84 19.03 -1.78 -11.13
C THR A 84 18.00 -0.91 -11.83
N GLU A 85 18.40 -0.25 -12.92
CA GLU A 85 17.49 0.47 -13.79
C GLU A 85 16.49 -0.47 -14.47
N GLY A 86 15.30 0.04 -14.76
CA GLY A 86 14.26 -0.69 -15.48
C GLY A 86 12.85 -0.44 -14.95
N ASP A 87 11.90 -1.14 -15.55
CA ASP A 87 10.48 -1.05 -15.20
C ASP A 87 10.19 -1.68 -13.84
N VAL A 88 9.37 -1.00 -13.05
CA VAL A 88 8.80 -1.50 -11.81
C VAL A 88 7.28 -1.58 -11.94
N TYR A 89 6.75 -2.78 -11.75
CA TYR A 89 5.31 -3.02 -11.71
C TYR A 89 4.95 -3.81 -10.47
N ALA A 90 4.07 -3.21 -9.66
CA ALA A 90 3.41 -3.84 -8.53
C ALA A 90 1.91 -3.59 -8.62
N GLN A 91 1.11 -4.56 -8.16
CA GLN A 91 -0.34 -4.46 -8.15
C GLN A 91 -0.85 -4.78 -6.74
N ALA A 92 -1.72 -3.91 -6.23
CA ALA A 92 -2.49 -4.16 -5.01
C ALA A 92 -3.98 -4.03 -5.29
N ASN A 93 -4.77 -4.84 -4.60
CA ASN A 93 -6.21 -4.65 -4.45
C ASN A 93 -6.47 -4.01 -3.09
N TYR A 94 -7.53 -3.19 -2.98
CA TYR A 94 -7.97 -2.64 -1.71
C TYR A 94 -9.43 -2.98 -1.44
N VAL A 95 -9.74 -3.26 -0.17
CA VAL A 95 -11.10 -3.50 0.31
C VAL A 95 -11.43 -2.46 1.37
N LEU A 96 -12.61 -1.84 1.24
CA LEU A 96 -13.14 -0.86 2.18
C LEU A 96 -14.25 -1.50 3.01
N ALA A 97 -13.98 -1.76 4.28
CA ALA A 97 -14.99 -2.22 5.23
C ALA A 97 -15.53 -1.01 6.01
N TYR A 98 -16.63 -0.44 5.53
CA TYR A 98 -17.34 0.66 6.19
C TYR A 98 -18.10 0.16 7.44
N LYS A 99 -18.18 0.99 8.48
CA LYS A 99 -18.83 0.66 9.76
C LYS A 99 -19.77 1.78 10.17
#